data_AF-A0A840PLJ6-F1
#
_entry.id   AF-A0A840PLJ6-F1
#
_cell.length_a   1.000
_cell.length_b   1.000
_cell.length_c   1.000
_cell.angle_alpha   90.00
_cell.angle_beta   90.00
_cell.angle_gamma   90.00
#
_symmetry.space_group_name_H-M   'P 1'
#
loop_
_entity.id
_entity.type
_entity.pdbx_description
1 polymer ?
#
loop_
_entity_poly.entity_id
_entity_poly.type
_entity_poly.pdbx_seq_one_letter_code
_entity_poly.pdbx_strand_id
1 'polypeptide(L)'
;MLDQDRLVRAHIIEKATTTEPVASLGIAVQGEDVVIVANGADGIVVWDASGAWARLGLTMAGFNAASAVSLAAPGRYPDDVPQAAVLAAVAAGLVALGCGVRKLRFILAAALVWLGVRSYYQGVNTPILFDPYALLLALVLVFAGVSIMIASAILGEVKLRVSGIALATAIAVYYSVMTPFYAWSAGHLDYYSVATELAIGLGAVTALAGSAVVITTSISPRRSFPGRTASTAD
;
A
#
# COMPACT_ATOMS: atom_id res chain seq x y z
N MET A 1 23.82 27.14 24.04
CA MET A 1 25.15 26.94 23.42
C MET A 1 25.54 25.46 23.31
N LEU A 2 25.06 24.57 24.20
CA LEU A 2 25.28 23.11 24.12
C LEU A 2 24.52 22.39 22.99
N ASP A 3 23.40 22.93 22.49
CA ASP A 3 22.60 22.30 21.41
C ASP A 3 23.21 22.44 20.01
N GLN A 4 23.87 23.56 19.72
CA GLN A 4 24.55 23.76 18.43
C GLN A 4 25.73 22.80 18.26
N ASP A 5 26.44 22.50 19.34
CA ASP A 5 27.57 21.58 19.35
C ASP A 5 27.13 20.13 19.12
N ARG A 6 25.87 19.81 19.46
CA ARG A 6 25.23 18.52 19.23
C ARG A 6 24.80 18.35 17.76
N LEU A 7 24.28 19.42 17.15
CA LEU A 7 23.91 19.45 15.72
C LEU A 7 25.13 19.38 14.80
N VAL A 8 26.23 20.05 15.17
CA VAL A 8 27.48 20.02 14.39
C VAL A 8 28.12 18.63 14.44
N ARG A 9 28.04 17.91 15.57
CA ARG A 9 28.53 16.51 15.65
C ARG A 9 27.68 15.52 14.88
N ALA A 10 26.36 15.70 14.81
CA ALA A 10 25.51 14.88 13.96
C ALA A 10 25.88 15.01 12.47
N HIS A 11 26.16 16.24 12.03
CA HIS A 11 26.52 16.54 10.63
C HIS A 11 27.86 15.93 10.18
N ILE A 12 28.80 15.70 11.09
CA ILE A 12 30.12 15.12 10.77
C ILE A 12 30.06 13.59 10.65
N ILE A 13 29.16 12.93 11.38
CA ILE A 13 29.03 11.46 11.38
C ILE A 13 28.28 10.97 10.12
N GLU A 14 27.34 11.76 9.61
CA GLU A 14 26.49 11.40 8.46
C GLU A 14 27.18 11.53 7.09
N LYS A 15 28.39 12.10 7.04
CA LYS A 15 29.19 12.16 5.79
C LYS A 15 29.67 10.78 5.33
N ALA A 16 29.44 9.74 6.13
CA ALA A 16 29.72 8.36 5.77
C ALA A 16 28.42 7.55 5.69
N THR A 17 27.99 7.33 4.45
CA THR A 17 27.15 6.20 3.99
C THR A 17 25.64 6.38 4.11
N THR A 18 24.96 6.05 3.00
CA THR A 18 23.52 5.86 2.77
C THR A 18 22.63 7.11 2.69
N THR A 19 22.10 7.35 1.49
CA THR A 19 21.03 8.32 1.19
C THR A 19 19.75 7.89 1.91
N GLU A 20 19.48 8.45 3.09
CA GLU A 20 18.25 8.18 3.83
C GLU A 20 17.05 8.97 3.27
N PRO A 21 15.85 8.37 3.22
CA PRO A 21 14.64 9.04 2.78
C PRO A 21 14.15 10.05 3.83
N VAL A 22 13.99 11.32 3.42
CA VAL A 22 13.58 12.45 4.27
C VAL A 22 12.16 12.25 4.82
N ALA A 23 12.00 12.14 6.14
CA ALA A 23 10.69 11.99 6.80
C ALA A 23 10.08 13.35 7.19
N SER A 24 8.81 13.59 6.83
CA SER A 24 8.09 14.82 7.16
C SER A 24 7.37 14.73 8.51
N LEU A 25 7.78 15.57 9.47
CA LEU A 25 7.16 15.72 10.79
C LEU A 25 6.26 16.98 10.90
N GLY A 26 6.09 17.77 9.84
CA GLY A 26 5.28 18.98 9.85
C GLY A 26 4.89 19.49 8.46
N ILE A 27 3.89 20.37 8.39
CA ILE A 27 3.51 21.09 7.17
C ILE A 27 3.42 22.56 7.56
N ALA A 28 4.11 23.45 6.83
CA ALA A 28 4.06 24.88 7.06
C ALA A 28 3.87 25.60 5.73
N VAL A 29 2.65 26.07 5.46
CA VAL A 29 2.33 26.81 4.23
C VAL A 29 2.87 28.23 4.34
N GLN A 30 3.61 28.70 3.35
CA GLN A 30 4.03 30.10 3.24
C GLN A 30 3.56 30.68 1.89
N GLY A 31 2.42 31.39 1.91
CA GLY A 31 1.87 32.08 0.72
C GLY A 31 0.87 31.23 -0.07
N GLU A 32 0.77 31.48 -1.38
CA GLU A 32 -0.06 30.70 -2.33
C GLU A 32 0.59 29.37 -2.73
N ASP A 33 1.89 29.21 -2.48
CA ASP A 33 2.64 27.98 -2.77
C ASP A 33 2.78 27.13 -1.49
N VAL A 34 2.31 25.89 -1.56
CA VAL A 34 2.34 24.95 -0.43
C VAL A 34 3.77 24.40 -0.26
N VAL A 35 4.50 24.98 0.67
CA VAL A 35 5.81 24.49 1.11
C VAL A 35 5.61 23.39 2.16
N ILE A 36 5.87 22.14 1.81
CA ILE A 36 5.84 21.04 2.79
C ILE A 36 7.18 21.04 3.53
N VAL A 37 7.16 21.36 4.83
CA VAL A 37 8.34 21.43 5.71
C VAL A 37 8.56 20.10 6.43
N ALA A 38 9.36 19.21 5.87
CA ALA A 38 9.79 18.03 6.60
C ALA A 38 10.85 18.42 7.64
N ASN A 39 10.59 18.20 8.94
CA ASN A 39 11.58 18.38 10.01
C ASN A 39 12.19 17.01 10.37
N GLY A 40 13.18 16.57 9.61
CA GLY A 40 13.94 15.34 9.92
C GLY A 40 15.21 15.63 10.74
N ALA A 41 16.02 14.60 10.99
CA ALA A 41 17.40 14.79 11.50
C ALA A 41 18.23 15.73 10.59
N ASP A 42 17.81 15.86 9.33
CA ASP A 42 18.31 16.75 8.31
C ASP A 42 17.80 18.22 8.36
N GLY A 43 16.93 18.61 9.28
CA GLY A 43 16.35 19.96 9.29
C GLY A 43 15.21 20.13 8.27
N ILE A 44 14.93 21.38 7.83
CA ILE A 44 13.75 21.73 7.02
C ILE A 44 14.00 21.43 5.54
N VAL A 45 13.20 20.53 4.97
CA VAL A 45 13.12 20.30 3.52
C VAL A 45 11.83 20.90 3.00
N VAL A 46 11.89 21.54 1.82
CA VAL A 46 10.81 22.23 1.13
C VAL A 46 10.61 21.59 -0.23
N TRP A 47 9.35 21.42 -0.61
CA TRP A 47 8.97 21.13 -1.99
C TRP A 47 8.95 22.45 -2.78
N ASP A 48 9.79 22.59 -3.80
CA ASP A 48 9.84 23.80 -4.63
C ASP A 48 8.83 23.77 -5.80
N ALA A 49 8.53 24.93 -6.39
CA ALA A 49 7.60 25.03 -7.51
C ALA A 49 8.04 24.26 -8.77
N SER A 50 9.26 23.71 -8.81
CA SER A 50 9.77 22.90 -9.91
C SER A 50 9.53 21.39 -9.74
N GLY A 51 8.88 20.96 -8.65
CA GLY A 51 8.63 19.55 -8.37
C GLY A 51 9.78 18.85 -7.64
N ALA A 52 10.79 19.61 -7.19
CA ALA A 52 11.98 19.07 -6.57
C ALA A 52 11.98 19.28 -5.04
N TRP A 53 12.55 18.32 -4.32
CA TRP A 53 12.80 18.45 -2.90
C TRP A 53 14.09 19.24 -2.70
N ALA A 54 14.03 20.32 -1.92
CA ALA A 54 15.16 21.18 -1.62
C ALA A 54 15.29 21.38 -0.10
N ARG A 55 16.49 21.13 0.44
CA ARG A 55 16.79 21.38 1.86
C ARG A 55 17.03 22.86 2.07
N LEU A 56 16.28 23.53 2.94
CA LEU A 56 16.57 24.93 3.26
C LEU A 56 17.95 25.02 3.92
N GLY A 57 18.79 25.89 3.38
CA GLY A 57 20.06 26.22 4.02
C GLY A 57 19.81 26.96 5.33
N LEU A 58 20.58 26.60 6.37
CA LEU A 58 20.62 27.33 7.62
C LEU A 58 21.66 28.45 7.51
N THR A 59 21.21 29.70 7.60
CA THR A 59 22.08 30.88 7.64
C THR A 59 22.13 31.46 9.06
N MET A 60 23.02 32.43 9.30
CA MET A 60 23.07 33.12 10.60
C MET A 60 21.76 33.87 10.95
N ALA A 61 20.93 34.18 9.94
CA ALA A 61 19.64 34.83 10.11
C ALA A 61 18.46 33.83 10.23
N GLY A 62 18.73 32.52 10.20
CA GLY A 62 17.72 31.46 10.17
C GLY A 62 17.67 30.71 8.84
N PHE A 63 16.58 29.99 8.59
CA PHE A 63 16.39 29.23 7.36
C PHE A 63 16.18 30.17 6.17
N ASN A 64 16.89 29.92 5.07
CA ASN A 64 16.83 30.74 3.87
C ASN A 64 16.69 29.88 2.60
N ALA A 65 15.62 30.13 1.84
CA ALA A 65 15.33 29.46 0.57
C ALA A 65 16.38 29.73 -0.52
N ALA A 66 17.02 30.91 -0.51
CA ALA A 66 18.10 31.22 -1.46
C ALA A 66 19.37 30.38 -1.24
N SER A 67 19.51 29.76 -0.06
CA SER A 67 20.59 28.82 0.25
C SER A 67 20.15 27.36 0.18
N ALA A 68 19.01 27.08 -0.46
CA ALA A 68 18.50 25.72 -0.53
C ALA A 68 19.38 24.82 -1.39
N VAL A 69 19.60 23.59 -0.93
CA VAL A 69 20.36 22.56 -1.64
C VAL A 69 19.37 21.55 -2.19
N SER A 70 19.37 21.34 -3.50
CA SER A 70 18.55 20.31 -4.14
C SER A 70 18.93 18.93 -3.61
N LEU A 71 17.92 18.17 -3.17
CA LEU A 71 18.07 16.78 -2.77
C LEU A 71 17.77 15.88 -3.97
N ALA A 72 18.70 14.98 -4.29
CA ALA A 72 18.47 13.91 -5.27
C ALA A 72 17.61 12.76 -4.70
N ALA A 73 17.20 12.84 -3.42
CA ALA A 73 16.43 11.81 -2.75
C ALA A 73 14.92 11.98 -3.04
N PRO A 74 14.19 10.88 -3.34
CA PRO A 74 12.76 10.94 -3.53
C PRO A 74 12.04 11.30 -2.23
N GLY A 75 10.89 11.96 -2.35
CA GLY A 75 10.05 12.31 -1.21
C GLY A 75 9.54 11.07 -0.47
N ARG A 76 9.61 11.06 0.85
CA ARG A 76 9.00 10.00 1.64
C ARG A 76 7.49 10.25 1.76
N TYR A 77 6.68 9.30 1.30
CA TYR A 77 5.27 9.28 1.62
C TYR A 77 5.05 8.75 3.06
N PRO A 78 3.93 9.09 3.70
CA PRO A 78 3.59 8.60 5.02
C PRO A 78 3.64 7.05 5.13
N ASP A 79 4.13 6.52 6.25
CA ASP A 79 4.34 5.08 6.45
C ASP A 79 3.02 4.27 6.46
N ASP A 80 1.87 4.93 6.59
CA ASP A 80 0.53 4.35 6.47
C ASP A 80 0.11 4.09 5.01
N VAL A 81 0.73 4.74 4.03
CA VAL A 81 0.40 4.55 2.60
C VAL A 81 0.65 3.10 2.13
N PRO A 82 1.85 2.49 2.34
CA PRO A 82 2.05 1.09 2.01
C PRO A 82 1.11 0.15 2.76
N GLN A 83 0.77 0.47 4.01
CA GLN A 83 -0.12 -0.36 4.82
C GLN A 83 -1.55 -0.32 4.27
N ALA A 84 -2.04 0.86 3.91
CA ALA A 84 -3.32 1.04 3.23
C ALA A 84 -3.34 0.31 1.87
N ALA A 85 -2.25 0.37 1.10
CA ALA A 85 -2.11 -0.35 -0.17
C ALA A 85 -2.17 -1.87 0.03
N VAL A 86 -1.49 -2.42 1.05
CA VAL A 86 -1.58 -3.85 1.39
C VAL A 86 -3.00 -4.23 1.82
N LEU A 87 -3.66 -3.42 2.65
CA LEU A 87 -5.04 -3.69 3.08
C LEU A 87 -6.03 -3.67 1.90
N ALA A 88 -5.88 -2.73 0.97
CA ALA A 88 -6.66 -2.66 -0.25
C ALA A 88 -6.41 -3.86 -1.16
N ALA A 89 -5.14 -4.26 -1.33
CA ALA A 89 -4.74 -5.42 -2.11
C ALA A 89 -5.32 -6.73 -1.56
N VAL A 90 -5.21 -6.95 -0.24
CA VAL A 90 -5.80 -8.11 0.45
C VAL A 90 -7.32 -8.11 0.31
N ALA A 91 -7.97 -6.96 0.51
CA ALA A 91 -9.42 -6.83 0.30
C ALA A 91 -9.82 -7.22 -1.13
N ALA A 92 -9.14 -6.68 -2.14
CA ALA A 92 -9.44 -6.93 -3.54
C ALA A 92 -9.24 -8.41 -3.92
N GLY A 93 -8.15 -9.04 -3.46
CA GLY A 93 -7.92 -10.48 -3.67
C GLY A 93 -9.00 -11.34 -3.02
N LEU A 94 -9.40 -11.01 -1.79
CA LEU A 94 -10.46 -11.71 -1.06
C LEU A 94 -11.84 -11.53 -1.72
N VAL A 95 -12.15 -10.33 -2.22
CA VAL A 95 -13.37 -10.06 -2.99
C VAL A 95 -13.36 -10.86 -4.29
N ALA A 96 -12.26 -10.87 -5.04
CA ALA A 96 -12.12 -11.67 -6.26
C ALA A 96 -12.31 -13.18 -5.97
N LEU A 97 -11.70 -13.71 -4.90
CA LEU A 97 -11.95 -15.10 -4.46
C LEU A 97 -13.43 -15.33 -4.11
N GLY A 98 -14.03 -14.43 -3.34
CA GLY A 98 -15.44 -14.50 -2.93
C GLY A 98 -16.40 -14.51 -4.11
N CYS A 99 -16.14 -13.70 -5.14
CA CYS A 99 -16.90 -13.67 -6.39
C CYS A 99 -16.83 -15.00 -7.16
N GLY A 100 -15.72 -15.73 -7.05
CA GLY A 100 -15.55 -17.04 -7.67
C GLY A 100 -16.20 -18.19 -6.89
N VAL A 101 -16.07 -18.19 -5.56
CA VAL A 101 -16.62 -19.26 -4.70
C VAL A 101 -18.13 -19.11 -4.48
N ARG A 102 -18.62 -17.86 -4.34
CA ARG A 102 -20.06 -17.52 -4.16
C ARG A 102 -20.74 -18.24 -2.98
N LYS A 103 -20.01 -18.48 -1.90
CA LYS A 103 -20.54 -19.08 -0.65
C LYS A 103 -20.48 -18.08 0.48
N LEU A 104 -21.59 -17.90 1.21
CA LEU A 104 -21.66 -16.97 2.34
C LEU A 104 -20.60 -17.28 3.41
N ARG A 105 -20.41 -18.57 3.75
CA ARG A 105 -19.38 -19.00 4.71
C ARG A 105 -17.96 -18.57 4.31
N PHE A 106 -17.67 -18.59 3.00
CA PHE A 106 -16.38 -18.19 2.47
C PHE A 106 -16.22 -16.67 2.50
N ILE A 107 -17.28 -15.93 2.19
CA ILE A 107 -17.30 -14.46 2.28
C ILE A 107 -17.10 -14.00 3.73
N LEU A 108 -17.74 -14.66 4.70
CA LEU A 108 -17.53 -14.41 6.12
C LEU A 108 -16.08 -14.73 6.54
N ALA A 109 -15.53 -15.85 6.09
CA ALA A 109 -14.14 -16.21 6.36
C ALA A 109 -13.15 -15.18 5.79
N ALA A 110 -13.40 -14.72 4.56
CA ALA A 110 -12.62 -13.65 3.93
C ALA A 110 -12.71 -12.34 4.73
N ALA A 111 -13.91 -11.96 5.20
CA ALA A 111 -14.07 -10.79 6.06
C ALA A 111 -13.29 -10.92 7.38
N LEU A 112 -13.25 -12.11 8.00
CA LEU A 112 -12.44 -12.37 9.20
C LEU A 112 -10.95 -12.19 8.92
N VAL A 113 -10.44 -12.73 7.80
CA VAL A 113 -9.03 -12.53 7.41
C VAL A 113 -8.73 -11.04 7.24
N TRP A 114 -9.57 -10.31 6.51
CA TRP A 114 -9.36 -8.88 6.28
C TRP A 114 -9.40 -8.06 7.59
N LEU A 115 -10.38 -8.31 8.46
CA LEU A 115 -10.47 -7.68 9.78
C LEU A 115 -9.25 -8.00 10.64
N GLY A 116 -8.80 -9.25 10.63
CA GLY A 116 -7.60 -9.65 11.37
C GLY A 116 -6.34 -8.94 10.89
N VAL A 117 -6.13 -8.84 9.58
CA VAL A 117 -5.00 -8.07 9.00
C VAL A 117 -5.10 -6.59 9.38
N ARG A 118 -6.29 -6.00 9.35
CA ARG A 118 -6.50 -4.62 9.80
C ARG A 118 -6.18 -4.43 11.28
N SER A 119 -6.66 -5.33 12.15
CA SER A 119 -6.37 -5.31 13.58
C SER A 119 -4.87 -5.45 13.87
N TYR A 120 -4.16 -6.27 13.09
CA TYR A 120 -2.70 -6.39 13.19
C TYR A 120 -2.01 -5.03 12.96
N TYR A 121 -2.35 -4.33 11.87
CA TYR A 121 -1.78 -3.00 11.61
C TYR A 121 -2.15 -1.98 12.69
N GLN A 122 -3.37 -2.03 13.23
CA GLN A 122 -3.75 -1.13 14.32
C GLN A 122 -2.94 -1.39 15.59
N GLY A 123 -2.70 -2.65 15.95
CA GLY A 123 -1.95 -3.01 17.16
C GLY A 123 -0.44 -2.76 17.10
N VAL A 124 0.16 -2.79 15.89
CA VAL A 124 1.60 -2.56 15.70
C VAL A 124 1.95 -1.08 15.59
N ASN A 125 1.06 -0.25 15.02
CA ASN A 125 1.33 1.17 14.77
C ASN A 125 0.96 2.11 15.92
N THR A 126 0.60 1.60 17.10
CA THR A 126 0.38 2.43 18.30
C THR A 126 1.65 2.42 19.18
N PRO A 127 2.58 3.38 18.99
CA PRO A 127 3.93 3.34 19.58
C PRO A 127 3.98 3.47 21.11
N ILE A 128 2.89 3.92 21.75
CA ILE A 128 2.85 4.17 23.21
C ILE A 128 2.31 2.97 23.97
N LEU A 129 1.54 2.09 23.31
CA LEU A 129 0.96 0.89 23.90
C LEU A 129 0.88 -0.16 22.79
N PHE A 130 1.88 -1.04 22.73
CA PHE A 130 1.70 -2.34 22.08
C PHE A 130 0.41 -2.96 22.66
N ASP A 131 -0.62 -3.13 21.84
CA ASP A 131 -1.89 -3.68 22.30
C ASP A 131 -1.90 -5.20 22.06
N PRO A 132 -1.55 -6.02 23.08
CA PRO A 132 -1.52 -7.47 22.93
C PRO A 132 -2.91 -8.04 22.63
N TYR A 133 -3.99 -7.35 23.00
CA TYR A 133 -5.35 -7.81 22.72
C TYR A 133 -5.70 -7.61 21.25
N ALA A 134 -5.31 -6.49 20.64
CA ALA A 134 -5.48 -6.28 19.20
C ALA A 134 -4.70 -7.32 18.37
N LEU A 135 -3.48 -7.66 18.81
CA LEU A 135 -2.66 -8.70 18.18
C LEU A 135 -3.23 -10.10 18.35
N LEU A 136 -3.69 -10.46 19.56
CA LEU A 136 -4.33 -11.75 19.81
C LEU A 136 -5.63 -11.88 19.00
N LEU A 137 -6.44 -10.81 18.96
CA LEU A 137 -7.65 -10.75 18.15
C LEU A 137 -7.31 -10.92 16.66
N ALA A 138 -6.31 -10.21 16.16
CA ALA A 138 -5.83 -10.33 14.79
C ALA A 138 -5.46 -11.78 14.46
N LEU A 139 -4.70 -12.44 15.35
CA LEU A 139 -4.26 -13.81 15.20
C LEU A 139 -5.45 -14.78 15.14
N VAL A 140 -6.39 -14.66 16.07
CA VAL A 140 -7.61 -15.49 16.12
C VAL A 140 -8.44 -15.32 14.85
N LEU A 141 -8.66 -14.07 14.41
CA LEU A 141 -9.45 -13.77 13.22
C LEU A 141 -8.82 -14.32 11.94
N VAL A 142 -7.49 -14.13 11.76
CA VAL A 142 -6.76 -14.66 10.61
C VAL A 142 -6.77 -16.18 10.62
N PHE A 143 -6.44 -16.83 11.73
CA PHE A 143 -6.43 -18.30 11.79
C PHE A 143 -7.82 -18.90 11.57
N ALA A 144 -8.86 -18.33 12.17
CA ALA A 144 -10.23 -18.78 11.96
C ALA A 144 -10.64 -18.64 10.48
N GLY A 145 -10.42 -17.46 9.89
CA GLY A 145 -10.74 -17.19 8.49
C GLY A 145 -9.98 -18.11 7.52
N VAL A 146 -8.66 -18.22 7.69
CA VAL A 146 -7.80 -19.08 6.85
C VAL A 146 -8.21 -20.55 6.97
N SER A 147 -8.51 -21.03 8.18
CA SER A 147 -8.93 -22.43 8.40
C SER A 147 -10.22 -22.75 7.64
N ILE A 148 -11.21 -21.85 7.66
CA ILE A 148 -12.46 -22.01 6.92
C ILE A 148 -12.22 -21.97 5.40
N MET A 149 -11.32 -21.09 4.92
CA MET A 149 -10.95 -21.01 3.50
C MET A 149 -10.24 -22.28 3.03
N ILE A 150 -9.30 -22.82 3.82
CA ILE A 150 -8.61 -24.09 3.55
C ILE A 150 -9.61 -25.25 3.51
N ALA A 151 -10.51 -25.34 4.49
CA ALA A 151 -11.55 -26.35 4.49
C ALA A 151 -12.43 -26.27 3.23
N SER A 152 -12.79 -25.05 2.80
CA SER A 152 -13.54 -24.83 1.56
C SER A 152 -12.75 -25.25 0.31
N ALA A 153 -11.43 -25.02 0.29
CA ALA A 153 -10.56 -25.47 -0.78
C ALA A 153 -10.43 -27.00 -0.86
N ILE A 154 -10.29 -27.69 0.29
CA ILE A 154 -10.24 -29.16 0.38
C ILE A 154 -11.54 -29.80 -0.11
N LEU A 155 -12.69 -29.16 0.19
CA LEU A 155 -14.00 -29.58 -0.30
C LEU A 155 -14.20 -29.33 -1.81
N GLY A 156 -13.18 -28.84 -2.53
CA GLY A 156 -13.21 -28.61 -3.97
C GLY A 156 -14.01 -27.38 -4.39
N GLU A 157 -14.33 -26.47 -3.46
CA GLU A 157 -15.13 -25.28 -3.75
C GLU A 157 -14.29 -24.18 -4.44
N VAL A 158 -12.97 -24.25 -4.32
CA VAL A 158 -12.04 -23.25 -4.87
C VAL A 158 -11.28 -23.83 -6.06
N LYS A 159 -11.54 -23.30 -7.25
CA LYS A 159 -10.78 -23.68 -8.46
C LYS A 159 -9.40 -23.00 -8.45
N LEU A 160 -8.33 -23.75 -8.73
CA LEU A 160 -6.95 -23.21 -8.76
C LEU A 160 -6.81 -21.95 -9.65
N ARG A 161 -7.52 -21.91 -10.79
CA ARG A 161 -7.55 -20.74 -11.68
C ARG A 161 -8.10 -19.49 -11.00
N VAL A 162 -9.15 -19.63 -10.19
CA VAL A 162 -9.76 -18.52 -9.44
C VAL A 162 -8.77 -17.99 -8.41
N SER A 163 -8.06 -18.87 -7.70
CA SER A 163 -7.00 -18.47 -6.76
C SER A 163 -5.87 -17.71 -7.45
N GLY A 164 -5.45 -18.16 -8.64
CA GLY A 164 -4.43 -17.47 -9.43
C GLY A 164 -4.87 -16.06 -9.85
N ILE A 165 -6.10 -15.91 -10.35
CA ILE A 165 -6.64 -14.60 -10.75
C ILE A 165 -6.78 -13.67 -9.53
N ALA A 166 -7.24 -14.18 -8.40
CA ALA A 166 -7.39 -13.38 -7.19
C ALA A 166 -6.04 -12.93 -6.62
N LEU A 167 -5.01 -13.80 -6.63
CA LEU A 167 -3.66 -13.41 -6.25
C LEU A 167 -3.10 -12.35 -7.19
N ALA A 168 -3.26 -12.52 -8.50
CA ALA A 168 -2.86 -11.52 -9.50
C ALA A 168 -3.59 -10.19 -9.29
N THR A 169 -4.88 -10.23 -8.92
CA THR A 169 -5.69 -9.05 -8.62
C THR A 169 -5.14 -8.31 -7.40
N ALA A 170 -4.83 -9.02 -6.31
CA ALA A 170 -4.22 -8.41 -5.12
C ALA A 170 -2.91 -7.70 -5.46
N ILE A 171 -2.01 -8.37 -6.19
CA ILE A 171 -0.73 -7.81 -6.62
C ILE A 171 -0.95 -6.57 -7.51
N ALA A 172 -1.83 -6.67 -8.50
CA ALA A 172 -2.14 -5.56 -9.40
C ALA A 172 -2.70 -4.35 -8.66
N VAL A 173 -3.60 -4.56 -7.69
CA VAL A 173 -4.16 -3.48 -6.87
C VAL A 173 -3.09 -2.82 -6.00
N TYR A 174 -2.20 -3.59 -5.37
CA TYR A 174 -1.08 -3.03 -4.60
C TYR A 174 -0.25 -2.06 -5.45
N TYR A 175 0.20 -2.52 -6.63
CA TYR A 175 0.98 -1.66 -7.52
C TYR A 175 0.17 -0.48 -8.05
N SER A 176 -1.10 -0.67 -8.39
CA SER A 176 -1.97 0.41 -8.86
C SER A 176 -2.17 1.51 -7.83
N VAL A 177 -2.24 1.16 -6.55
CA VAL A 177 -2.31 2.13 -5.44
C VAL A 177 -0.94 2.78 -5.20
N MET A 178 0.15 2.03 -5.25
CA MET A 178 1.49 2.54 -4.96
C MET A 178 2.09 3.39 -6.09
N THR A 179 1.77 3.11 -7.35
CA THR A 179 2.37 3.80 -8.51
C THR A 179 2.16 5.32 -8.47
N PRO A 180 0.97 5.87 -8.17
CA PRO A 180 0.79 7.32 -8.01
C PRO A 180 1.66 7.92 -6.92
N PHE A 181 1.84 7.23 -5.79
CA PHE A 181 2.73 7.72 -4.71
C PHE A 181 4.20 7.67 -5.10
N TYR A 182 4.62 6.67 -5.89
CA TYR A 182 5.96 6.65 -6.47
C TYR A 182 6.17 7.73 -7.52
N ALA A 183 5.16 8.02 -8.34
CA ALA A 183 5.22 9.11 -9.31
C ALA A 183 5.33 10.47 -8.59
N TRP A 184 4.53 10.67 -7.55
CA TRP A 184 4.62 11.84 -6.68
C TRP A 184 5.97 11.95 -5.97
N SER A 185 6.48 10.88 -5.35
CA SER A 185 7.77 10.92 -4.67
C SER A 185 8.95 11.23 -5.61
N ALA A 186 8.82 10.85 -6.89
CA ALA A 186 9.77 11.15 -7.95
C ALA A 186 9.56 12.52 -8.62
N GLY A 187 8.64 13.36 -8.13
CA GLY A 187 8.38 14.70 -8.67
C GLY A 187 7.60 14.74 -9.99
N HIS A 188 6.95 13.64 -10.40
CA HIS A 188 6.11 13.60 -11.62
C HIS A 188 4.68 14.10 -11.37
N LEU A 189 4.26 14.20 -10.10
CA LEU A 189 2.96 14.72 -9.71
C LEU A 189 3.16 15.87 -8.71
N ASP A 190 2.56 17.01 -9.01
CA ASP A 190 2.75 18.24 -8.23
C ASP A 190 2.08 18.17 -6.85
N TYR A 191 0.93 17.47 -6.76
CA TYR A 191 0.09 17.46 -5.56
C TYR A 191 -0.13 16.05 -5.02
N TYR A 192 0.04 15.89 -3.71
CA TYR A 192 -0.26 14.64 -3.00
C TYR A 192 -1.75 14.23 -3.10
N SER A 193 -2.65 15.22 -3.17
CA SER A 193 -4.09 14.99 -3.39
C SER A 193 -4.36 14.30 -4.72
N VAL A 194 -3.70 14.74 -5.80
CA VAL A 194 -3.81 14.12 -7.13
C VAL A 194 -3.30 12.68 -7.11
N ALA A 195 -2.16 12.43 -6.44
CA ALA A 195 -1.66 11.07 -6.26
C ALA A 195 -2.65 10.17 -5.51
N THR A 196 -3.29 10.72 -4.47
CA THR A 196 -4.31 10.01 -3.68
C THR A 196 -5.55 9.67 -4.51
N GLU A 197 -6.08 10.64 -5.27
CA GLU A 197 -7.24 10.43 -6.15
C GLU A 197 -6.95 9.39 -7.23
N LEU A 198 -5.77 9.45 -7.87
CA LEU A 198 -5.33 8.46 -8.84
C LEU A 198 -5.18 7.07 -8.21
N ALA A 199 -4.63 6.98 -6.99
CA ALA A 199 -4.48 5.71 -6.29
C ALA A 199 -5.83 5.06 -5.97
N ILE A 200 -6.81 5.86 -5.52
CA ILE A 200 -8.18 5.39 -5.28
C ILE A 200 -8.83 4.92 -6.59
N GLY A 201 -8.74 5.73 -7.65
CA GLY A 201 -9.32 5.42 -8.94
C GLY A 201 -8.72 4.15 -9.57
N LEU A 202 -7.40 4.07 -9.67
CA LEU A 202 -6.68 2.93 -10.23
C LEU A 202 -6.89 1.66 -9.39
N GLY A 203 -6.83 1.78 -8.05
CA GLY A 203 -7.10 0.66 -7.13
C GLY A 203 -8.52 0.11 -7.30
N ALA A 204 -9.53 0.99 -7.39
CA ALA A 204 -10.92 0.57 -7.59
C ALA A 204 -11.13 -0.09 -8.95
N VAL A 205 -10.63 0.51 -10.04
CA VAL A 205 -10.76 -0.04 -11.39
C VAL A 205 -10.09 -1.40 -11.51
N THR A 206 -8.88 -1.56 -10.95
CA THR A 206 -8.17 -2.84 -10.99
C THR A 206 -8.83 -3.92 -10.13
N ALA A 207 -9.37 -3.57 -8.96
CA ALA A 207 -10.15 -4.50 -8.14
C ALA A 207 -11.43 -4.96 -8.84
N LEU A 208 -12.15 -4.03 -9.49
CA LEU A 208 -13.35 -4.34 -10.27
C LEU A 208 -13.03 -5.21 -11.49
N ALA A 209 -11.96 -4.89 -12.22
CA ALA A 209 -11.50 -5.67 -13.37
C ALA A 209 -11.16 -7.12 -12.96
N GLY A 210 -10.37 -7.30 -11.88
CA GLY A 210 -10.04 -8.64 -11.37
C GLY A 210 -11.28 -9.44 -10.95
N SER A 211 -12.21 -8.79 -10.26
CA SER A 211 -13.49 -9.40 -9.86
C SER A 211 -14.34 -9.79 -11.07
N ALA A 212 -14.43 -8.92 -12.09
CA ALA A 212 -15.14 -9.18 -13.33
C ALA A 212 -14.54 -10.35 -14.12
N VAL A 213 -13.20 -10.47 -14.16
CA VAL A 213 -12.50 -11.60 -14.78
C VAL A 213 -12.84 -12.91 -14.05
N VAL A 214 -12.88 -12.92 -12.72
CA VAL A 214 -13.31 -14.12 -11.97
C VAL A 214 -14.77 -14.48 -12.27
N ILE A 215 -15.67 -13.49 -12.29
CA ILE A 215 -17.09 -13.72 -12.57
C ILE A 215 -17.29 -14.31 -13.97
N THR A 216 -16.65 -13.74 -14.99
CA THR A 216 -16.77 -14.19 -16.39
C THR A 216 -16.15 -15.57 -16.63
N THR A 217 -14.98 -15.84 -16.05
CA THR A 217 -14.34 -17.16 -16.14
C THR A 217 -15.12 -18.25 -15.39
N SER A 218 -15.90 -17.88 -14.37
CA SER A 218 -16.74 -18.82 -13.62
C SER A 218 -18.04 -19.18 -14.34
N ILE A 219 -18.51 -18.35 -15.28
CA ILE A 219 -19.76 -18.55 -16.04
C ILE A 219 -19.56 -19.44 -17.27
N SER A 220 -18.34 -19.53 -17.82
CA SER A 220 -18.07 -20.33 -19.04
C SER A 220 -18.48 -21.80 -18.86
N PRO A 221 -19.53 -22.28 -19.56
CA PRO A 221 -20.00 -23.65 -19.45
C PRO A 221 -18.90 -24.60 -19.89
N ARG A 222 -18.77 -25.75 -19.21
CA ARG A 222 -18.04 -26.91 -19.74
C ARG A 222 -18.51 -27.09 -21.18
N ARG A 223 -17.63 -26.88 -22.17
CA ARG A 223 -17.88 -27.40 -23.53
C ARG A 223 -18.04 -28.91 -23.37
N SER A 224 -19.28 -29.36 -23.30
CA SER A 224 -19.64 -30.75 -23.49
C SER A 224 -19.11 -31.11 -24.86
N PHE A 225 -17.99 -31.84 -24.91
CA PHE A 225 -17.47 -32.42 -26.14
C PHE A 225 -18.59 -33.27 -26.73
N PRO A 226 -19.21 -32.88 -27.86
CA PRO A 226 -20.21 -33.70 -28.49
C PRO A 226 -19.48 -34.86 -29.17
N GLY A 227 -19.86 -36.09 -28.83
CA GLY A 227 -19.64 -37.24 -29.70
C GLY A 227 -18.26 -37.87 -29.65
N ARG A 228 -18.04 -38.80 -28.72
CA ARG A 228 -17.39 -40.07 -29.06
C ARG A 228 -18.39 -41.20 -28.85
N THR A 229 -19.51 -41.13 -29.57
CA THR A 229 -20.39 -42.27 -29.76
C THR A 229 -19.85 -43.12 -30.90
N ALA A 230 -19.55 -44.37 -30.56
CA ALA A 230 -19.57 -45.55 -31.40
C ALA A 230 -18.55 -45.67 -32.56
N SER A 231 -17.65 -46.64 -32.40
CA SER A 231 -17.41 -47.65 -33.42
C SER A 231 -16.91 -48.93 -32.74
N THR A 232 -17.84 -49.65 -32.09
CA THR A 232 -17.74 -51.11 -31.98
C THR A 232 -18.59 -51.64 -33.13
N ALA A 233 -17.95 -51.88 -34.26
CA ALA A 233 -18.44 -52.77 -35.29
C ALA A 233 -17.43 -53.92 -35.34
N ASP A 234 -17.95 -55.08 -34.97
CA ASP A 234 -17.56 -56.47 -35.28
C ASP A 234 -16.18 -57.00 -34.87
#